data_AF-A0A1F4UFH3-F1
#
_entry.id   AF-A0A1F4UFH3-F1
#
_cell.length_a   1.000
_cell.length_b   1.000
_cell.length_c   1.000
_cell.angle_alpha   90.00
_cell.angle_beta   90.00
_cell.angle_gamma   90.00
#
_symmetry.space_group_name_H-M   'P 1'
#
loop_
_entity.id
_entity.type
_entity.pdbx_description
1 polymer ?
#
loop_
_entity_poly.entity_id
_entity_poly.type
_entity_poly.pdbx_seq_one_letter_code
_entity_poly.pdbx_strand_id
1 'polypeptide(L)'
;MAGGYSNTASSWYATVGGGAYNTASTNYTTVGGGRNNTASNFSATVAGGYSNTASIDYATVAGGISNTASGFYATVAGGRADTAAANYSFATNYSTYVTSGHDNSAAFTTSHTTAANQVRAAAFSTGTMDFAMDHPANPMNKILNQYGVSSDEVMSVYRGSVVLDADGRARVDLPDYFDDINRNPMIQLTGVGSADVVYVAEDVRGNTFAIGGKPDMKVYWTVTAERTDIHAEIARVQTPVVQEKTGDLRGHSIDDDAMIGIYDGIKSKNPQLFVFKTADGQRVHEESKTLDANR
;
A
#
# COMPACT_ATOMS: atom_id res chain seq x y z
N MET A 1 13.59 -11.38 -39.14
CA MET A 1 12.79 -10.13 -39.16
C MET A 1 11.62 -10.33 -40.10
N ALA A 2 10.39 -9.96 -39.72
CA ALA A 2 9.19 -10.25 -40.51
C ALA A 2 8.76 -9.12 -41.49
N GLY A 3 9.26 -7.89 -41.34
CA GLY A 3 9.01 -6.77 -42.28
C GLY A 3 9.27 -5.38 -41.68
N GLY A 4 8.96 -4.31 -42.42
CA GLY A 4 9.00 -2.92 -41.94
C GLY A 4 10.18 -2.06 -42.42
N TYR A 5 10.37 -0.89 -41.81
CA TYR A 5 11.36 0.12 -42.25
C TYR A 5 12.49 0.30 -41.23
N SER A 6 13.75 0.09 -41.65
CA SER A 6 14.94 0.36 -40.84
C SER A 6 15.01 -0.41 -39.50
N ASN A 7 14.64 -1.69 -39.51
CA ASN A 7 14.76 -2.58 -38.35
C ASN A 7 16.13 -3.30 -38.33
N THR A 8 16.67 -3.53 -37.14
CA THR A 8 17.94 -4.23 -36.91
C THR A 8 17.72 -5.43 -36.00
N ALA A 9 18.09 -6.62 -36.46
CA ALA A 9 18.21 -7.83 -35.63
C ALA A 9 19.59 -8.44 -35.90
N SER A 10 20.55 -8.30 -34.97
CA SER A 10 21.98 -8.51 -35.28
C SER A 10 22.63 -9.76 -34.67
N SER A 11 21.93 -10.48 -33.77
CA SER A 11 22.50 -11.60 -33.02
C SER A 11 21.69 -12.88 -33.14
N TRP A 12 22.19 -13.98 -32.58
CA TRP A 12 21.53 -15.29 -32.69
C TRP A 12 20.17 -15.29 -32.02
N TYR A 13 19.17 -15.81 -32.72
CA TYR A 13 17.77 -15.87 -32.29
C TYR A 13 17.13 -14.50 -31.99
N ALA A 14 17.80 -13.39 -32.34
CA ALA A 14 17.23 -12.05 -32.20
C ALA A 14 16.05 -11.89 -33.16
N THR A 15 14.91 -11.41 -32.65
CA THR A 15 13.67 -11.30 -33.41
C THR A 15 13.16 -9.87 -33.42
N VAL A 16 12.85 -9.36 -34.62
CA VAL A 16 11.99 -8.18 -34.79
C VAL A 16 10.78 -8.59 -35.61
N GLY A 17 9.58 -8.50 -35.01
CA GLY A 17 8.33 -8.93 -35.63
C GLY A 17 7.83 -7.99 -36.74
N GLY A 18 8.17 -6.69 -36.69
CA GLY A 18 7.81 -5.72 -37.72
C GLY A 18 8.03 -4.27 -37.26
N GLY A 19 7.40 -3.30 -37.95
CA GLY A 19 7.38 -1.90 -37.53
C GLY A 19 8.54 -1.06 -38.09
N ALA A 20 8.95 0.00 -37.39
CA ALA A 20 9.98 0.92 -37.88
C ALA A 20 11.02 1.30 -36.83
N TYR A 21 12.30 1.31 -37.21
CA TYR A 21 13.43 1.70 -36.34
C TYR A 21 13.57 0.85 -35.08
N ASN A 22 13.22 -0.42 -35.14
CA ASN A 22 13.34 -1.33 -34.00
C ASN A 22 14.70 -2.03 -33.99
N THR A 23 15.29 -2.21 -32.81
CA THR A 23 16.61 -2.83 -32.63
C THR A 23 16.55 -3.98 -31.64
N ALA A 24 16.96 -5.17 -32.08
CA ALA A 24 17.17 -6.37 -31.25
C ALA A 24 18.64 -6.81 -31.43
N SER A 25 19.54 -6.40 -30.53
CA SER A 25 20.99 -6.41 -30.83
C SER A 25 21.77 -7.61 -30.31
N THR A 26 21.25 -8.38 -29.36
CA THR A 26 21.98 -9.47 -28.66
C THR A 26 21.21 -10.79 -28.69
N ASN A 27 21.84 -11.87 -28.20
CA ASN A 27 21.26 -13.21 -28.28
C ASN A 27 19.91 -13.29 -27.58
N TYR A 28 18.95 -13.95 -28.23
CA TYR A 28 17.58 -14.16 -27.74
C TYR A 28 16.77 -12.88 -27.48
N THR A 29 17.25 -11.72 -27.94
CA THR A 29 16.46 -10.48 -27.82
C THR A 29 15.22 -10.52 -28.69
N THR A 30 14.14 -9.93 -28.20
CA THR A 30 12.88 -9.86 -28.95
C THR A 30 12.32 -8.44 -28.93
N VAL A 31 12.02 -7.93 -30.12
CA VAL A 31 11.13 -6.78 -30.31
C VAL A 31 9.91 -7.23 -31.10
N GLY A 32 8.73 -7.27 -30.48
CA GLY A 32 7.52 -7.76 -31.14
C GLY A 32 7.06 -6.87 -32.31
N GLY A 33 7.29 -5.56 -32.22
CA GLY A 33 6.98 -4.60 -33.28
C GLY A 33 6.98 -3.15 -32.79
N GLY A 34 6.18 -2.28 -33.42
CA GLY A 34 6.05 -0.87 -33.03
C GLY A 34 7.08 0.06 -33.67
N ARG A 35 7.41 1.17 -33.01
CA ARG A 35 8.37 2.16 -33.54
C ARG A 35 9.41 2.55 -32.52
N ASN A 36 10.67 2.58 -32.92
CA ASN A 36 11.81 3.05 -32.11
C ASN A 36 12.05 2.23 -30.83
N ASN A 37 11.77 0.93 -30.85
CA ASN A 37 11.96 0.07 -29.68
C ASN A 37 13.34 -0.60 -29.70
N THR A 38 13.97 -0.71 -28.54
CA THR A 38 15.32 -1.29 -28.39
C THR A 38 15.34 -2.38 -27.33
N ALA A 39 15.71 -3.60 -27.71
CA ALA A 39 16.09 -4.68 -26.82
C ALA A 39 17.58 -4.98 -27.06
N SER A 40 18.46 -4.64 -26.11
CA SER A 40 19.90 -4.57 -26.38
C SER A 40 20.79 -5.53 -25.61
N ASN A 41 20.26 -6.32 -24.67
CA ASN A 41 21.06 -7.26 -23.88
C ASN A 41 20.45 -8.67 -23.78
N PHE A 42 21.18 -9.63 -23.21
CA PHE A 42 20.85 -11.04 -23.31
C PHE A 42 19.41 -11.32 -22.89
N SER A 43 18.63 -11.93 -23.78
CA SER A 43 17.20 -12.24 -23.55
C SER A 43 16.30 -11.04 -23.18
N ALA A 44 16.73 -9.80 -23.44
CA ALA A 44 15.90 -8.62 -23.23
C ALA A 44 14.72 -8.61 -24.20
N THR A 45 13.56 -8.15 -23.72
CA THR A 45 12.31 -8.18 -24.50
C THR A 45 11.60 -6.84 -24.48
N VAL A 46 11.20 -6.37 -25.65
CA VAL A 46 10.22 -5.29 -25.82
C VAL A 46 9.06 -5.81 -26.65
N ALA A 47 7.87 -6.00 -26.07
CA ALA A 47 6.78 -6.61 -26.84
C ALA A 47 6.24 -5.68 -27.95
N GLY A 48 6.35 -4.35 -27.78
CA GLY A 48 5.97 -3.37 -28.79
C GLY A 48 5.89 -1.95 -28.25
N GLY A 49 5.08 -1.10 -28.89
CA GLY A 49 4.85 0.29 -28.47
C GLY A 49 5.73 1.31 -29.18
N TYR A 50 5.95 2.46 -28.55
CA TYR A 50 6.75 3.57 -29.10
C TYR A 50 7.89 3.97 -28.17
N SER A 51 9.13 3.93 -28.67
CA SER A 51 10.31 4.43 -27.97
C SER A 51 10.65 3.70 -26.66
N ASN A 52 10.38 2.40 -26.58
CA ASN A 52 10.65 1.60 -25.37
C ASN A 52 12.06 0.98 -25.42
N THR A 53 12.71 0.85 -24.26
CA THR A 53 14.07 0.31 -24.14
C THR A 53 14.15 -0.75 -23.05
N ALA A 54 14.61 -1.95 -23.40
CA ALA A 54 15.05 -2.98 -22.48
C ALA A 54 16.57 -3.20 -22.68
N SER A 55 17.40 -2.69 -21.77
CA SER A 55 18.85 -2.53 -22.01
C SER A 55 19.77 -3.42 -21.19
N ILE A 56 19.24 -4.19 -20.24
CA ILE A 56 19.99 -5.13 -19.40
C ILE A 56 19.45 -6.55 -19.55
N ASP A 57 20.25 -7.54 -19.17
CA ASP A 57 19.91 -8.96 -19.24
C ASP A 57 18.57 -9.25 -18.57
N TYR A 58 17.73 -9.98 -19.30
CA TYR A 58 16.38 -10.37 -18.90
C TYR A 58 15.41 -9.20 -18.62
N ALA A 59 15.80 -7.95 -18.94
CA ALA A 59 14.91 -6.81 -18.80
C ALA A 59 13.73 -6.93 -19.76
N THR A 60 12.54 -6.56 -19.29
CA THR A 60 11.31 -6.67 -20.07
C THR A 60 10.53 -5.36 -20.07
N VAL A 61 10.12 -4.91 -21.26
CA VAL A 61 9.10 -3.88 -21.44
C VAL A 61 7.93 -4.47 -22.21
N ALA A 62 6.78 -4.63 -21.58
CA ALA A 62 5.62 -5.24 -22.23
C ALA A 62 4.98 -4.30 -23.28
N GLY A 63 5.26 -3.00 -23.24
CA GLY A 63 4.78 -2.03 -24.24
C GLY A 63 4.72 -0.61 -23.70
N GLY A 64 3.84 0.20 -24.29
CA GLY A 64 3.63 1.59 -23.87
C GLY A 64 4.48 2.61 -24.65
N ILE A 65 4.74 3.75 -24.03
CA ILE A 65 5.42 4.91 -24.65
C ILE A 65 6.60 5.35 -23.79
N SER A 66 7.81 5.34 -24.35
CA SER A 66 9.02 5.88 -23.70
C SER A 66 9.38 5.19 -22.37
N ASN A 67 9.13 3.89 -22.26
CA ASN A 67 9.45 3.12 -21.06
C ASN A 67 10.88 2.55 -21.11
N THR A 68 11.54 2.46 -19.95
CA THR A 68 12.91 1.94 -19.84
C THR A 68 13.03 0.88 -18.75
N ALA A 69 13.40 -0.34 -19.12
CA ALA A 69 13.85 -1.38 -18.19
C ALA A 69 15.37 -1.53 -18.31
N SER A 70 16.10 -1.12 -17.27
CA SER A 70 17.56 -1.02 -17.27
C SER A 70 18.22 -1.61 -16.02
N GLY A 71 17.48 -2.37 -15.21
CA GLY A 71 18.04 -3.23 -14.17
C GLY A 71 18.02 -4.71 -14.56
N PHE A 72 18.82 -5.54 -13.89
CA PHE A 72 18.83 -6.99 -14.12
C PHE A 72 17.48 -7.59 -13.72
N TYR A 73 16.83 -8.35 -14.60
CA TYR A 73 15.44 -8.83 -14.42
C TYR A 73 14.39 -7.73 -14.19
N ALA A 74 14.68 -6.47 -14.51
CA ALA A 74 13.73 -5.39 -14.34
C ALA A 74 12.56 -5.51 -15.33
N THR A 75 11.35 -5.12 -14.88
CA THR A 75 10.14 -5.17 -15.70
C THR A 75 9.42 -3.83 -15.70
N VAL A 76 9.09 -3.35 -16.90
CA VAL A 76 8.06 -2.32 -17.08
C VAL A 76 6.85 -2.97 -17.75
N ALA A 77 5.73 -3.03 -17.04
CA ALA A 77 4.52 -3.72 -17.51
C ALA A 77 3.77 -2.96 -18.62
N GLY A 78 4.12 -1.70 -18.87
CA GLY A 78 3.44 -0.82 -19.79
C GLY A 78 3.41 0.60 -19.23
N GLY A 79 2.51 1.43 -19.75
CA GLY A 79 2.40 2.82 -19.30
C GLY A 79 3.18 3.80 -20.16
N ARG A 80 3.53 4.95 -19.59
CA ARG A 80 4.25 6.02 -20.31
C ARG A 80 5.33 6.67 -19.43
N ALA A 81 6.55 6.72 -19.96
CA ALA A 81 7.71 7.32 -19.32
C ALA A 81 8.07 6.67 -17.96
N ASP A 82 7.82 5.37 -17.82
CA ASP A 82 8.17 4.60 -16.64
C ASP A 82 9.60 4.05 -16.75
N THR A 83 10.34 4.01 -15.64
CA THR A 83 11.71 3.49 -15.57
C THR A 83 11.86 2.47 -14.45
N ALA A 84 12.32 1.26 -14.78
CA ALA A 84 12.73 0.23 -13.83
C ALA A 84 14.23 -0.02 -13.95
N ALA A 85 15.03 0.69 -13.16
CA ALA A 85 16.50 0.72 -13.27
C ALA A 85 17.23 -0.11 -12.19
N ALA A 86 16.54 -0.58 -11.15
CA ALA A 86 17.14 -1.45 -10.13
C ALA A 86 16.99 -2.94 -10.48
N ASN A 87 17.80 -3.80 -9.87
CA ASN A 87 17.68 -5.24 -10.10
C ASN A 87 16.37 -5.76 -9.50
N TYR A 88 15.71 -6.67 -10.21
CA TYR A 88 14.43 -7.25 -9.82
C TYR A 88 13.33 -6.20 -9.60
N SER A 89 13.42 -5.05 -10.28
CA SER A 89 12.46 -3.97 -10.11
C SER A 89 11.24 -4.06 -11.02
N PHE A 90 10.16 -3.43 -10.60
CA PHE A 90 8.90 -3.33 -11.36
C PHE A 90 8.39 -1.89 -11.42
N ALA A 91 8.01 -1.40 -12.60
CA ALA A 91 7.35 -0.10 -12.76
C ALA A 91 6.18 -0.16 -13.74
N THR A 92 5.15 0.65 -13.50
CA THR A 92 4.01 0.79 -14.42
C THR A 92 3.20 2.07 -14.14
N ASN A 93 2.44 2.50 -15.14
CA ASN A 93 1.47 3.61 -15.20
C ASN A 93 1.96 4.84 -15.97
N TYR A 94 2.40 5.90 -15.28
CA TYR A 94 2.82 7.15 -15.90
C TYR A 94 3.91 7.80 -15.05
N SER A 95 5.08 8.07 -15.65
CA SER A 95 6.20 8.74 -14.99
C SER A 95 6.58 8.13 -13.63
N THR A 96 6.61 6.80 -13.56
CA THR A 96 6.91 5.98 -12.38
C THR A 96 8.37 5.53 -12.43
N TYR A 97 9.11 5.65 -11.32
CA TYR A 97 10.55 5.42 -11.32
C TYR A 97 11.00 4.51 -10.19
N VAL A 98 11.64 3.40 -10.54
CA VAL A 98 12.51 2.63 -9.65
C VAL A 98 13.95 2.93 -10.00
N THR A 99 14.60 3.76 -9.19
CA THR A 99 15.98 4.22 -9.40
C THR A 99 16.98 3.09 -9.18
N SER A 100 18.10 3.09 -9.93
CA SER A 100 19.19 2.13 -9.71
C SER A 100 19.67 2.13 -8.26
N GLY A 101 20.03 0.95 -7.75
CA GLY A 101 20.41 0.74 -6.35
C GLY A 101 19.24 0.47 -5.40
N HIS A 102 17.99 0.61 -5.84
CA HIS A 102 16.80 0.27 -5.05
C HIS A 102 16.28 -1.14 -5.39
N ASP A 103 17.15 -2.14 -5.28
CA ASP A 103 16.85 -3.51 -5.71
C ASP A 103 15.62 -4.10 -4.98
N ASN A 104 14.95 -5.04 -5.64
CA ASN A 104 13.73 -5.70 -5.16
C ASN A 104 12.57 -4.73 -4.87
N SER A 105 12.45 -3.66 -5.65
CA SER A 105 11.42 -2.63 -5.43
C SER A 105 10.43 -2.53 -6.59
N ALA A 106 9.20 -2.20 -6.26
CA ALA A 106 8.12 -1.98 -7.21
C ALA A 106 7.51 -0.59 -7.02
N ALA A 107 7.17 0.07 -8.12
CA ALA A 107 6.45 1.30 -8.10
C ALA A 107 5.26 1.28 -9.07
N PHE A 108 4.16 1.88 -8.62
CA PHE A 108 2.89 1.97 -9.30
C PHE A 108 2.43 3.43 -9.24
N THR A 109 1.80 3.91 -10.31
CA THR A 109 1.00 5.15 -10.27
C THR A 109 1.80 6.36 -9.84
N THR A 110 2.69 6.85 -10.72
CA THR A 110 3.49 8.08 -10.54
C THR A 110 4.42 8.07 -9.31
N SER A 111 4.48 6.94 -8.59
CA SER A 111 5.27 6.81 -7.37
C SER A 111 6.72 6.48 -7.68
N HIS A 112 7.67 7.01 -6.90
CA HIS A 112 9.10 6.74 -7.07
C HIS A 112 9.68 6.08 -5.83
N THR A 113 10.45 5.01 -6.01
CA THR A 113 11.14 4.32 -4.90
C THR A 113 12.27 5.18 -4.37
N THR A 114 12.39 5.30 -3.04
CA THR A 114 13.47 6.05 -2.39
C THR A 114 14.43 5.17 -1.60
N ALA A 115 14.21 3.85 -1.58
CA ALA A 115 15.10 2.85 -0.99
C ALA A 115 14.82 1.47 -1.60
N ALA A 116 15.73 0.52 -1.37
CA ALA A 116 15.57 -0.88 -1.74
C ALA A 116 14.46 -1.58 -0.92
N ASN A 117 13.92 -2.67 -1.46
CA ASN A 117 12.87 -3.49 -0.86
C ASN A 117 11.57 -2.72 -0.57
N GLN A 118 11.17 -1.80 -1.47
CA GLN A 118 9.94 -1.02 -1.32
C GLN A 118 8.91 -1.34 -2.39
N VAL A 119 7.64 -1.41 -1.98
CA VAL A 119 6.50 -1.34 -2.89
C VAL A 119 5.83 0.01 -2.70
N ARG A 120 5.72 0.82 -3.76
CA ARG A 120 5.09 2.14 -3.70
C ARG A 120 3.92 2.23 -4.65
N ALA A 121 2.77 2.60 -4.11
CA ALA A 121 1.56 2.91 -4.84
C ALA A 121 0.89 4.12 -4.20
N ALA A 122 0.04 4.81 -4.95
CA ALA A 122 -0.73 5.94 -4.43
C ALA A 122 -1.77 5.50 -3.39
N ALA A 123 -2.46 4.39 -3.64
CA ALA A 123 -3.46 3.83 -2.74
C ALA A 123 -3.50 2.30 -2.84
N PHE A 124 -3.82 1.64 -1.73
CA PHE A 124 -4.20 0.24 -1.67
C PHE A 124 -5.68 0.16 -1.31
N SER A 125 -6.47 -0.57 -2.10
CA SER A 125 -7.85 -0.89 -1.76
C SER A 125 -7.89 -2.34 -1.29
N THR A 126 -8.39 -2.58 -0.08
CA THR A 126 -8.44 -3.91 0.53
C THR A 126 -9.60 -4.02 1.51
N GLY A 127 -10.15 -5.23 1.67
CA GLY A 127 -11.12 -5.54 2.71
C GLY A 127 -10.48 -5.63 4.11
N THR A 128 -9.33 -6.31 4.24
CA THR A 128 -8.53 -6.37 5.48
C THR A 128 -7.10 -5.93 5.21
N MET A 129 -6.52 -5.12 6.09
CA MET A 129 -5.08 -4.80 6.04
C MET A 129 -4.29 -5.79 6.88
N ASP A 130 -4.06 -6.99 6.33
CA ASP A 130 -3.30 -8.03 7.02
C ASP A 130 -1.83 -8.08 6.59
N PHE A 131 -0.97 -8.41 7.54
CA PHE A 131 0.40 -8.80 7.27
C PHE A 131 0.77 -10.01 8.13
N ALA A 132 1.59 -10.89 7.55
CA ALA A 132 2.01 -12.13 8.19
C ALA A 132 3.50 -12.05 8.54
N MET A 133 3.85 -12.61 9.69
CA MET A 133 5.23 -12.86 10.09
C MET A 133 5.34 -14.23 10.73
N ASP A 134 6.54 -14.78 10.81
CA ASP A 134 6.76 -15.99 11.58
C ASP A 134 6.32 -15.79 13.04
N HIS A 135 5.65 -16.79 13.60
CA HIS A 135 5.26 -16.71 15.01
C HIS A 135 6.54 -16.66 15.87
N PRO A 136 6.73 -15.62 16.70
CA PRO A 136 8.03 -15.37 17.35
C PRO A 136 8.49 -16.50 18.27
N ALA A 137 7.56 -17.24 18.88
CA ALA A 137 7.86 -18.40 19.72
C ALA A 137 7.78 -19.77 19.01
N ASN A 138 7.33 -19.83 17.75
CA ASN A 138 7.24 -21.09 16.98
C ASN A 138 7.30 -20.83 15.46
N PRO A 139 8.42 -20.29 14.97
CA PRO A 139 8.54 -19.83 13.57
C PRO A 139 8.46 -20.99 12.57
N MET A 140 8.87 -22.20 12.95
CA MET A 140 8.90 -23.35 12.03
C MET A 140 7.52 -23.96 11.75
N ASN A 141 6.50 -23.67 12.57
CA ASN A 141 5.19 -24.33 12.46
C ASN A 141 4.00 -23.37 12.49
N LYS A 142 4.23 -22.06 12.72
CA LYS A 142 3.15 -21.09 12.87
C LYS A 142 3.50 -19.76 12.24
N ILE A 143 2.48 -19.15 11.63
CA ILE A 143 2.47 -17.77 11.18
C ILE A 143 1.64 -16.95 12.19
N LEU A 144 2.10 -15.75 12.48
CA LEU A 144 1.36 -14.71 13.18
C LEU A 144 0.83 -13.71 12.15
N ASN A 145 -0.48 -13.72 11.94
CA ASN A 145 -1.15 -12.67 11.18
C ASN A 145 -1.45 -11.50 12.11
N GLN A 146 -1.13 -10.31 11.64
CA GLN A 146 -1.48 -9.04 12.27
C GLN A 146 -2.40 -8.28 11.34
N TYR A 147 -3.31 -7.50 11.93
CA TYR A 147 -4.32 -6.76 11.20
C TYR A 147 -4.20 -5.29 11.58
N GLY A 148 -4.08 -4.42 10.58
CA GLY A 148 -4.10 -2.98 10.76
C GLY A 148 -5.45 -2.54 11.32
N VAL A 149 -5.42 -1.55 12.22
CA VAL A 149 -6.62 -0.87 12.71
C VAL A 149 -6.91 0.31 11.79
N SER A 150 -8.13 0.39 11.26
CA SER A 150 -8.57 1.44 10.34
C SER A 150 -9.41 2.48 11.07
N SER A 151 -9.24 3.75 10.70
CA SER A 151 -10.09 4.87 11.11
C SER A 151 -10.42 5.71 9.87
N ASP A 152 -11.56 6.39 9.91
CA ASP A 152 -11.95 7.45 8.99
C ASP A 152 -11.11 8.73 9.17
N GLU A 153 -10.41 8.86 10.30
CA GLU A 153 -9.45 9.93 10.57
C GLU A 153 -8.01 9.47 10.35
N VAL A 154 -7.18 10.34 9.75
CA VAL A 154 -5.73 10.16 9.74
C VAL A 154 -5.22 10.48 11.15
N MET A 155 -5.08 9.45 11.98
CA MET A 155 -4.88 9.60 13.42
C MET A 155 -3.45 9.24 13.86
N SER A 156 -2.93 10.00 14.82
CA SER A 156 -1.78 9.62 15.63
C SER A 156 -2.24 8.97 16.93
N VAL A 157 -1.58 7.89 17.36
CA VAL A 157 -1.84 7.23 18.64
C VAL A 157 -0.54 7.14 19.43
N TYR A 158 -0.53 7.74 20.62
CA TYR A 158 0.56 7.70 21.58
C TYR A 158 0.09 6.99 22.84
N ARG A 159 0.94 6.18 23.45
CA ARG A 159 0.59 5.48 24.69
C ARG A 159 1.78 5.34 25.62
N GLY A 160 1.51 5.25 26.91
CA GLY A 160 2.54 5.01 27.90
C GLY A 160 1.99 4.75 29.29
N SER A 161 2.89 4.83 30.27
CA SER A 161 2.52 4.76 31.69
C SER A 161 3.38 5.72 32.50
N VAL A 162 2.83 6.24 33.60
CA VAL A 162 3.57 7.07 34.55
C VAL A 162 3.18 6.70 35.98
N VAL A 163 4.06 6.97 36.94
CA VAL A 163 3.77 6.87 38.38
C VAL A 163 3.63 8.29 38.91
N LEU A 164 2.54 8.54 39.64
CA LEU A 164 2.28 9.85 40.24
C LEU A 164 3.23 10.09 41.41
N ASP A 165 3.72 11.33 41.53
CA ASP A 165 4.62 11.76 42.59
C ASP A 165 3.93 11.85 43.96
N ALA A 166 4.66 12.35 44.97
CA ALA A 166 4.15 12.51 46.33
C ALA A 166 2.94 13.47 46.43
N ASP A 167 2.77 14.38 45.47
CA ASP A 167 1.63 15.30 45.38
C ASP A 167 0.48 14.71 44.55
N GLY A 168 0.62 13.47 44.07
CA GLY A 168 -0.37 12.81 43.23
C GLY A 168 -0.43 13.39 41.82
N ARG A 169 0.68 13.93 41.32
CA ARG A 169 0.80 14.54 39.99
C ARG A 169 1.85 13.85 39.15
N ALA A 170 1.68 13.93 37.84
CA ALA A 170 2.75 13.61 36.90
C ALA A 170 2.60 14.45 35.65
N ARG A 171 3.71 14.98 35.15
CA ARG A 171 3.80 15.57 33.82
C ARG A 171 4.23 14.51 32.82
N VAL A 172 3.58 14.46 31.68
CA VAL A 172 3.93 13.57 30.57
C VAL A 172 4.38 14.42 29.40
N ASP A 173 5.57 14.09 28.88
CA ASP A 173 6.11 14.66 27.66
C ASP A 173 5.78 13.73 26.48
N LEU A 174 5.04 14.27 25.51
CA LEU A 174 4.87 13.71 24.17
C LEU A 174 6.11 14.06 23.33
N PRO A 175 6.32 13.42 22.16
CA PRO A 175 7.42 13.79 21.27
C PRO A 175 7.45 15.29 20.98
N ASP A 176 8.65 15.86 20.86
CA ASP A 176 8.85 17.29 20.64
C ASP A 176 8.09 17.85 19.43
N TYR A 177 7.94 17.05 18.38
CA TYR A 177 7.18 17.35 17.17
C TYR A 177 5.65 17.22 17.32
N PHE A 178 5.12 16.89 18.50
CA PHE A 178 3.71 16.52 18.66
C PHE A 178 2.77 17.64 18.17
N ASP A 179 2.98 18.88 18.59
CA ASP A 179 2.13 20.02 18.23
C ASP A 179 2.30 20.46 16.76
N ASP A 180 3.44 20.12 16.14
CA ASP A 180 3.70 20.47 14.74
C ASP A 180 2.84 19.66 13.76
N ILE A 181 2.43 18.45 14.17
CA ILE A 181 1.75 17.49 13.28
C ILE A 181 0.39 17.03 13.79
N ASN A 182 -0.09 17.53 14.92
CA ASN A 182 -1.34 17.10 15.51
C ASN A 182 -2.25 18.26 15.91
N ARG A 183 -3.57 18.01 15.89
CA ARG A 183 -4.59 18.86 16.52
C ARG A 183 -5.65 18.00 17.22
N ASN A 184 -6.49 18.64 18.02
CA ASN A 184 -7.62 18.02 18.73
C ASN A 184 -7.24 16.76 19.54
N PRO A 185 -6.24 16.86 20.44
CA PRO A 185 -5.83 15.72 21.23
C PRO A 185 -6.93 15.27 22.21
N MET A 186 -7.04 13.97 22.42
CA MET A 186 -7.90 13.37 23.44
C MET A 186 -7.10 12.40 24.31
N ILE A 187 -7.22 12.54 25.63
CA ILE A 187 -6.51 11.72 26.61
C ILE A 187 -7.47 10.70 27.23
N GLN A 188 -7.08 9.42 27.22
CA GLN A 188 -7.74 8.36 27.98
C GLN A 188 -6.80 7.81 29.05
N LEU A 189 -7.29 7.69 30.28
CA LEU A 189 -6.51 7.28 31.44
C LEU A 189 -7.04 5.98 32.04
N THR A 190 -6.15 5.15 32.59
CA THR A 190 -6.52 3.97 33.37
C THR A 190 -5.61 3.86 34.59
N GLY A 191 -6.21 3.99 35.77
CA GLY A 191 -5.53 3.76 37.04
C GLY A 191 -5.20 2.29 37.26
N VAL A 192 -4.03 1.99 37.83
CA VAL A 192 -3.56 0.61 38.04
C VAL A 192 -3.55 0.28 39.53
N GLY A 193 -4.24 -0.79 39.92
CA GLY A 193 -4.19 -1.33 41.29
C GLY A 193 -4.96 -0.54 42.34
N SER A 194 -5.63 0.55 41.96
CA SER A 194 -6.54 1.30 42.83
C SER A 194 -7.79 1.75 42.07
N ALA A 195 -8.91 1.87 42.79
CA ALA A 195 -10.15 2.48 42.31
C ALA A 195 -10.19 4.00 42.55
N ASP A 196 -9.10 4.58 43.06
CA ASP A 196 -8.98 6.02 43.22
C ASP A 196 -9.10 6.74 41.87
N VAL A 197 -9.72 7.92 41.89
CA VAL A 197 -9.96 8.71 40.69
C VAL A 197 -8.62 9.13 40.07
N VAL A 198 -8.48 8.83 38.78
CA VAL A 198 -7.45 9.41 37.90
C VAL A 198 -8.13 10.44 37.00
N TYR A 199 -7.47 11.57 36.78
CA TYR A 199 -8.02 12.65 35.98
C TYR A 199 -6.92 13.37 35.20
N VAL A 200 -7.32 14.00 34.10
CA VAL A 200 -6.45 14.92 33.35
C VAL A 200 -6.36 16.20 34.17
N ALA A 201 -5.19 16.45 34.74
CA ALA A 201 -4.94 17.63 35.56
C ALA A 201 -4.69 18.88 34.70
N GLU A 202 -4.03 18.69 33.56
CA GLU A 202 -3.85 19.71 32.53
C GLU A 202 -4.01 19.03 31.17
N ASP A 203 -4.85 19.60 30.31
CA ASP A 203 -5.00 19.16 28.93
C ASP A 203 -3.72 19.42 28.14
N VAL A 204 -3.59 18.81 26.97
CA VAL A 204 -2.39 18.94 26.13
C VAL A 204 -2.16 20.41 25.75
N ARG A 205 -0.96 20.91 26.07
CA ARG A 205 -0.44 22.23 25.69
C ARG A 205 1.01 22.10 25.32
N GLY A 206 1.39 22.48 24.10
CA GLY A 206 2.68 22.06 23.60
C GLY A 206 2.67 20.54 23.45
N ASN A 207 3.85 19.95 23.56
CA ASN A 207 4.00 18.51 23.63
C ASN A 207 3.74 17.92 25.04
N THR A 208 3.02 18.60 25.95
CA THR A 208 2.92 18.12 27.34
C THR A 208 1.51 18.18 27.91
N PHE A 209 1.21 17.27 28.83
CA PHE A 209 -0.01 17.27 29.62
C PHE A 209 0.26 16.78 31.04
N ALA A 210 -0.70 16.95 31.95
CA ALA A 210 -0.55 16.51 33.33
C ALA A 210 -1.66 15.56 33.76
N ILE A 211 -1.31 14.58 34.58
CA ILE A 211 -2.21 13.60 35.19
C ILE A 211 -2.27 13.86 36.69
N GLY A 212 -3.45 13.73 37.27
CA GLY A 212 -3.68 13.76 38.70
C GLY A 212 -4.35 12.49 39.22
N GLY A 213 -4.11 12.18 40.49
CA GLY A 213 -4.67 11.02 41.18
C GLY A 213 -4.08 10.85 42.57
N LYS A 214 -4.07 9.61 43.08
CA LYS A 214 -3.43 9.28 44.35
C LYS A 214 -1.89 9.23 44.21
N PRO A 215 -1.13 9.71 45.20
CA PRO A 215 0.33 9.54 45.22
C PRO A 215 0.77 8.08 45.03
N ASP A 216 1.91 7.88 44.36
CA ASP A 216 2.52 6.58 44.02
C ASP A 216 1.66 5.67 43.13
N MET A 217 0.53 6.16 42.61
CA MET A 217 -0.34 5.39 41.75
C MET A 217 0.22 5.33 40.33
N LYS A 218 0.26 4.12 39.75
CA LYS A 218 0.59 3.95 38.33
C LYS A 218 -0.65 4.21 37.46
N VAL A 219 -0.46 4.95 36.38
CA VAL A 219 -1.51 5.29 35.41
C VAL A 219 -1.05 4.93 34.00
N TYR A 220 -1.88 4.20 33.26
CA TYR A 220 -1.75 4.05 31.81
C TYR A 220 -2.45 5.21 31.11
N TRP A 221 -1.87 5.69 30.02
CA TRP A 221 -2.44 6.76 29.23
C TRP A 221 -2.36 6.44 27.74
N THR A 222 -3.37 6.89 27.00
CA THR A 222 -3.42 6.93 25.55
C THR A 222 -3.78 8.35 25.12
N VAL A 223 -3.08 8.89 24.13
CA VAL A 223 -3.41 10.14 23.46
C VAL A 223 -3.70 9.84 22.00
N THR A 224 -4.88 10.21 21.53
CA THR A 224 -5.25 10.23 20.11
C THR A 224 -5.30 11.66 19.61
N ALA A 225 -4.88 11.91 18.38
CA ALA A 225 -4.97 13.24 17.77
C ALA A 225 -5.10 13.15 16.24
N GLU A 226 -5.76 14.15 15.65
CA GLU A 226 -5.84 14.30 14.20
C GLU A 226 -4.51 14.76 13.63
N ARG A 227 -3.99 14.07 12.63
CA ARG A 227 -2.78 14.51 11.92
C ARG A 227 -3.06 15.71 11.02
N THR A 228 -2.13 16.66 11.05
CA THR A 228 -2.17 17.94 10.30
C THR A 228 -0.98 18.12 9.36
N ASP A 229 -0.10 17.11 9.24
CA ASP A 229 1.01 17.17 8.30
C ASP A 229 0.52 17.20 6.84
N ILE A 230 1.38 17.68 5.94
CA ILE A 230 1.02 17.87 4.53
C ILE A 230 0.51 16.60 3.85
N HIS A 231 0.99 15.42 4.26
CA HIS A 231 0.51 14.17 3.69
C HIS A 231 -0.90 13.85 4.15
N ALA A 232 -1.25 14.13 5.42
CA ALA A 232 -2.61 13.98 5.92
C ALA A 232 -3.58 14.93 5.18
N GLU A 233 -3.18 16.18 4.95
CA GLU A 233 -4.00 17.15 4.21
C GLU A 233 -4.21 16.75 2.74
N ILE A 234 -3.14 16.32 2.05
CA ILE A 234 -3.25 15.81 0.67
C ILE A 234 -4.15 14.58 0.61
N ALA A 235 -4.02 13.64 1.56
CA ALA A 235 -4.84 12.44 1.61
C ALA A 235 -6.33 12.77 1.74
N ARG A 236 -6.70 13.71 2.62
CA ARG A 236 -8.10 14.15 2.79
C ARG A 236 -8.69 14.76 1.52
N VAL A 237 -7.88 15.47 0.72
CA VAL A 237 -8.31 16.08 -0.55
C VAL A 237 -8.42 15.03 -1.67
N GLN A 238 -7.43 14.13 -1.78
CA GLN A 238 -7.37 13.16 -2.87
C GLN A 238 -8.28 11.96 -2.66
N THR A 239 -8.55 11.58 -1.41
CA THR A 239 -9.32 10.39 -1.05
C THR A 239 -10.28 10.75 0.08
N PRO A 240 -11.41 11.40 -0.23
CA PRO A 240 -12.38 11.77 0.79
C PRO A 240 -12.94 10.52 1.47
N VAL A 241 -13.25 10.64 2.77
CA VAL A 241 -13.77 9.54 3.61
C VAL A 241 -14.96 8.84 2.97
N VAL A 242 -15.83 9.61 2.31
CA VAL A 242 -16.95 9.10 1.52
C VAL A 242 -16.80 9.60 0.10
N GLN A 243 -16.89 8.69 -0.85
CA GLN A 243 -16.94 8.97 -2.28
C GLN A 243 -18.03 8.15 -2.95
N GLU A 244 -18.71 8.76 -3.91
CA GLU A 244 -19.67 8.06 -4.75
C GLU A 244 -18.94 7.06 -5.65
N LYS A 245 -19.47 5.84 -5.77
CA LYS A 245 -18.99 4.90 -6.78
C LYS A 245 -19.29 5.46 -8.17
N THR A 246 -18.32 5.38 -9.07
CA THR A 246 -18.44 5.86 -10.46
C THR A 246 -18.08 4.76 -11.45
N GLY A 247 -18.55 4.88 -12.70
CA GLY A 247 -18.30 3.90 -13.75
C GLY A 247 -18.73 2.48 -13.37
N ASP A 248 -17.88 1.50 -13.68
CA ASP A 248 -18.11 0.07 -13.45
C ASP A 248 -18.14 -0.31 -11.96
N LEU A 249 -17.74 0.58 -11.05
CA LEU A 249 -17.90 0.34 -9.61
C LEU A 249 -19.35 0.52 -9.16
N ARG A 250 -20.21 1.22 -9.92
CA ARG A 250 -21.62 1.38 -9.54
C ARG A 250 -22.35 0.04 -9.59
N GLY A 251 -22.94 -0.35 -8.47
CA GLY A 251 -23.65 -1.63 -8.33
C GLY A 251 -22.75 -2.83 -8.01
N HIS A 252 -21.44 -2.62 -7.86
CA HIS A 252 -20.45 -3.68 -7.59
C HIS A 252 -19.74 -3.47 -6.25
N SER A 253 -19.47 -4.54 -5.50
CA SER A 253 -18.50 -4.45 -4.39
C SER A 253 -17.09 -4.33 -4.96
N ILE A 254 -16.20 -3.65 -4.23
CA ILE A 254 -14.78 -3.58 -4.62
C ILE A 254 -14.15 -4.98 -4.60
N ASP A 255 -14.68 -5.88 -3.76
CA ASP A 255 -14.16 -7.24 -3.58
C ASP A 255 -15.01 -8.32 -4.28
N ASP A 256 -15.87 -7.97 -5.24
CA ASP A 256 -16.81 -8.93 -5.86
C ASP A 256 -16.10 -10.23 -6.33
N ASP A 257 -14.92 -10.12 -6.96
CA ASP A 257 -14.15 -11.27 -7.47
C ASP A 257 -13.45 -12.08 -6.37
N ALA A 258 -12.86 -11.41 -5.38
CA ALA A 258 -12.19 -12.07 -4.24
C ALA A 258 -13.21 -12.84 -3.39
N MET A 259 -14.39 -12.25 -3.24
CA MET A 259 -15.44 -12.84 -2.44
C MET A 259 -16.04 -14.08 -3.12
N ILE A 260 -16.09 -14.18 -4.45
CA ILE A 260 -16.60 -15.39 -5.15
C ILE A 260 -15.85 -16.66 -4.71
N GLY A 261 -14.51 -16.66 -4.76
CA GLY A 261 -13.72 -17.84 -4.39
C GLY A 261 -13.76 -18.16 -2.88
N ILE A 262 -13.75 -17.12 -2.04
CA ILE A 262 -13.87 -17.26 -0.59
C ILE A 262 -15.26 -17.81 -0.22
N TYR A 263 -16.32 -17.34 -0.89
CA TYR A 263 -17.68 -17.79 -0.65
C TYR A 263 -17.89 -19.26 -1.02
N ASP A 264 -17.35 -19.73 -2.15
CA ASP A 264 -17.46 -21.13 -2.54
C ASP A 264 -16.71 -22.03 -1.53
N GLY A 265 -15.55 -21.57 -1.05
CA GLY A 265 -14.79 -22.22 0.01
C GLY A 265 -15.54 -22.29 1.35
N ILE A 266 -16.16 -21.19 1.80
CA ILE A 266 -16.91 -21.14 3.06
C ILE A 266 -18.21 -21.95 2.96
N LYS A 267 -18.95 -21.87 1.85
CA LYS A 267 -20.17 -22.65 1.61
C LYS A 267 -19.91 -24.15 1.65
N SER A 268 -18.76 -24.61 1.15
CA SER A 268 -18.37 -26.02 1.23
C SER A 268 -18.18 -26.51 2.67
N LYS A 269 -17.82 -25.60 3.60
CA LYS A 269 -17.55 -25.90 5.01
C LYS A 269 -18.76 -25.66 5.91
N ASN A 270 -19.61 -24.68 5.59
CA ASN A 270 -20.84 -24.40 6.32
C ASN A 270 -21.89 -23.72 5.39
N PRO A 271 -22.81 -24.50 4.79
CA PRO A 271 -23.75 -24.03 3.77
C PRO A 271 -24.79 -23.01 4.25
N GLN A 272 -24.98 -22.87 5.56
CA GLN A 272 -26.03 -22.04 6.16
C GLN A 272 -25.63 -20.57 6.29
N LEU A 273 -24.36 -20.21 6.03
CA LEU A 273 -23.84 -18.91 6.47
C LEU A 273 -24.33 -17.72 5.63
N PHE A 274 -24.26 -17.68 4.29
CA PHE A 274 -24.71 -16.45 3.57
C PHE A 274 -25.03 -16.68 2.07
N VAL A 275 -26.08 -16.00 1.58
CA VAL A 275 -26.51 -16.01 0.15
C VAL A 275 -26.76 -14.58 -0.37
N PHE A 276 -25.73 -13.74 -0.47
CA PHE A 276 -25.85 -12.34 -0.92
C PHE A 276 -26.41 -12.13 -2.35
N LYS A 277 -26.43 -13.18 -3.17
CA LYS A 277 -26.89 -13.15 -4.58
C LYS A 277 -28.40 -13.38 -4.77
N THR A 278 -29.15 -13.68 -3.70
CA THR A 278 -30.61 -13.78 -3.77
C THR A 278 -31.25 -12.57 -3.12
N ALA A 279 -32.47 -12.23 -3.56
CA ALA A 279 -33.27 -11.19 -2.92
C ALA A 279 -33.41 -11.43 -1.41
N ASP A 280 -33.44 -12.70 -0.98
CA ASP A 280 -33.45 -13.05 0.45
C ASP A 280 -32.16 -12.74 1.19
N GLY A 281 -30.97 -13.00 0.62
CA GLY A 281 -29.73 -12.64 1.31
C GLY A 281 -29.42 -11.15 1.28
N GLN A 282 -29.89 -10.43 0.25
CA GLN A 282 -29.89 -8.96 0.25
C GLN A 282 -30.83 -8.43 1.35
N ARG A 283 -32.03 -9.01 1.49
CA ARG A 283 -32.98 -8.67 2.56
C ARG A 283 -32.41 -8.94 3.95
N VAL A 284 -31.82 -10.12 4.19
CA VAL A 284 -31.20 -10.47 5.49
C VAL A 284 -30.03 -9.55 5.83
N HIS A 285 -29.22 -9.14 4.85
CA HIS A 285 -28.17 -8.16 5.08
C HIS A 285 -28.73 -6.79 5.48
N GLU A 286 -29.76 -6.30 4.80
CA GLU A 286 -30.41 -5.03 5.17
C GLU A 286 -31.13 -5.12 6.53
N GLU A 287 -31.76 -6.26 6.84
CA GLU A 287 -32.35 -6.52 8.16
C GLU A 287 -31.28 -6.56 9.27
N SER A 288 -30.09 -7.12 8.99
CA SER A 288 -28.98 -7.18 9.97
C SER A 288 -28.44 -5.79 10.35
N LYS A 289 -28.50 -4.81 9.43
CA LYS A 289 -28.10 -3.41 9.72
C LYS A 289 -29.04 -2.70 10.70
N THR A 290 -30.30 -3.13 10.80
CA THR A 290 -31.29 -2.52 11.70
C THR A 290 -31.33 -3.16 13.08
N LEU A 291 -30.80 -4.37 13.23
CA LEU A 291 -30.67 -5.04 14.54
C LEU A 291 -29.58 -4.43 15.44
N ASP A 292 -28.57 -3.77 14.87
CA ASP A 292 -27.53 -3.06 15.63
C ASP A 292 -27.93 -1.64 16.07
N ALA A 293 -29.09 -1.14 15.65
CA ALA A 293 -29.63 0.15 16.12
C ALA A 293 -30.41 0.04 17.45
N ASN A 294 -30.63 -1.17 17.97
CA ASN A 294 -31.40 -1.44 19.19
C ASN A 294 -30.63 -2.30 20.23
N ARG A 295 -29.30 -2.30 20.17
CA ARG A 295 -28.42 -2.79 21.24
C ARG A 295 -27.52 -1.67 21.73
#